data_AF-A0A7G5FE07-F1
#
_entry.id   AF-A0A7G5FE07-F1
#
_cell.length_a   1.000
_cell.length_b   1.000
_cell.length_c   1.000
_cell.angle_alpha   90.00
_cell.angle_beta   90.00
_cell.angle_gamma   90.00
#
_symmetry.space_group_name_H-M   'P 1'
#
loop_
_entity.id
_entity.type
_entity.pdbx_description
1 polymer ?
#
loop_
_entity_poly.entity_id
_entity_poly.type
_entity_poly.pdbx_seq_one_letter_code
_entity_poly.pdbx_strand_id
1 'polypeptide(L)'
;MTAKKLEGKKLVNELIEDIGAETWNEIPSLCNKDPQLSNIVSAIALAECQQRPKWFRRLERIFGRFTRSASYGVCQTKSDRPISDLESIKLTISAIYKLGYSPSTKLFYHSPELRHYFSSHNPDSGQISRMLKFYDLVKHYHSHPE
;
A
#
# COMPACT_ATOMS: atom_id res chain seq x y z
N MET A 1 3.72 18.02 -25.82
CA MET A 1 4.22 16.64 -25.60
C MET A 1 3.53 16.09 -24.37
N THR A 2 2.59 15.17 -24.54
CA THR A 2 1.86 14.54 -23.42
C THR A 2 2.81 13.53 -22.78
N ALA A 3 3.11 13.69 -21.48
CA ALA A 3 3.95 12.74 -20.76
C ALA A 3 3.37 11.33 -20.94
N LYS A 4 4.19 10.39 -21.41
CA LYS A 4 3.76 9.01 -21.65
C LYS A 4 3.38 8.40 -20.30
N LYS A 5 2.15 7.90 -20.17
CA LYS A 5 1.68 7.25 -18.94
C LYS A 5 2.56 6.01 -18.71
N LEU A 6 3.20 5.92 -17.55
CA LEU A 6 4.07 4.81 -17.22
C LEU A 6 3.23 3.57 -16.90
N GLU A 7 3.73 2.41 -17.33
CA GLU A 7 3.06 1.13 -17.17
C GLU A 7 4.04 0.03 -16.75
N GLY A 8 3.50 -1.05 -16.16
CA GLY A 8 4.26 -2.23 -15.78
C GLY A 8 5.39 -1.93 -14.80
N LYS A 9 6.57 -2.51 -15.06
CA LYS A 9 7.75 -2.42 -14.18
C LYS A 9 8.25 -0.98 -13.98
N LYS A 10 8.20 -0.12 -15.01
CA LYS A 10 8.65 1.28 -14.90
C LYS A 10 7.81 2.08 -13.90
N LEU A 11 6.48 1.89 -13.95
CA LEU A 11 5.57 2.50 -12.98
C LEU A 11 5.87 2.01 -11.56
N VAL A 12 6.12 0.71 -11.37
CA VAL A 12 6.45 0.15 -10.06
C VAL A 12 7.74 0.77 -9.51
N ASN A 13 8.79 0.86 -10.33
CA ASN A 13 10.07 1.43 -9.90
C ASN A 13 9.94 2.89 -9.45
N GLU A 14 9.24 3.73 -10.23
CA GLU A 14 9.03 5.14 -9.83
C GLU A 14 8.22 5.26 -8.54
N LEU A 15 7.22 4.41 -8.35
CA LEU A 15 6.43 4.40 -7.11
C LEU A 15 7.26 3.88 -5.92
N ILE A 16 8.20 2.96 -6.13
CA ILE A 16 9.15 2.51 -5.09
C ILE A 16 10.10 3.65 -4.72
N GLU A 17 10.63 4.39 -5.69
CA GLU A 17 11.38 5.62 -5.44
C GLU A 17 10.53 6.64 -4.65
N ASP A 18 9.23 6.68 -4.93
CA ASP A 18 8.25 7.49 -4.22
C ASP A 18 7.80 6.98 -2.84
N ILE A 19 8.03 5.73 -2.54
CA ILE A 19 7.88 5.14 -1.20
C ILE A 19 9.17 5.34 -0.40
N GLY A 20 10.33 5.29 -1.07
CA GLY A 20 11.65 5.28 -0.47
C GLY A 20 12.17 3.86 -0.28
N ALA A 21 13.38 3.60 -0.77
CA ALA A 21 13.98 2.26 -0.79
C ALA A 21 14.08 1.62 0.60
N GLU A 22 14.41 2.39 1.63
CA GLU A 22 14.46 1.92 3.01
C GLU A 22 13.10 1.37 3.47
N THR A 23 12.03 2.14 3.29
CA THR A 23 10.66 1.72 3.66
C THR A 23 10.19 0.53 2.84
N TRP A 24 10.49 0.51 1.53
CA TRP A 24 10.12 -0.60 0.65
C TRP A 24 10.81 -1.91 1.05
N ASN A 25 12.12 -1.86 1.34
CA ASN A 25 12.92 -3.03 1.69
C ASN A 25 12.57 -3.61 3.08
N GLU A 26 11.92 -2.82 3.95
CA GLU A 26 11.42 -3.27 5.24
C GLU A 26 10.13 -4.10 5.15
N ILE A 27 9.33 -3.95 4.09
CA ILE A 27 8.02 -4.62 3.96
C ILE A 27 8.13 -6.15 4.14
N PRO A 28 9.05 -6.87 3.46
CA PRO A 28 9.18 -8.31 3.66
C PRO A 28 9.51 -8.69 5.10
N SER A 29 10.41 -7.96 5.76
CA SER A 29 10.79 -8.20 7.15
C SER A 29 9.61 -7.99 8.10
N LEU A 30 8.84 -6.91 7.93
CA LEU A 30 7.65 -6.63 8.72
C LEU A 30 6.52 -7.65 8.50
N CYS A 31 6.48 -8.27 7.33
CA CYS A 31 5.54 -9.36 7.00
C CYS A 31 6.06 -10.74 7.40
N ASN A 32 7.08 -10.84 8.26
CA ASN A 32 7.73 -12.11 8.65
C ASN A 32 8.21 -12.95 7.43
N LYS A 33 8.61 -12.28 6.35
CA LYS A 33 8.98 -12.87 5.06
C LYS A 33 7.88 -13.73 4.41
N ASP A 34 6.62 -13.54 4.82
CA ASP A 34 5.47 -14.14 4.14
C ASP A 34 5.28 -13.48 2.76
N PRO A 35 5.48 -14.19 1.65
CA PRO A 35 5.40 -13.60 0.32
C PRO A 35 4.00 -13.10 -0.03
N GLN A 36 2.95 -13.80 0.42
CA GLN A 36 1.59 -13.41 0.11
C GLN A 36 1.26 -12.11 0.84
N LEU A 37 1.50 -12.04 2.16
CA LEU A 37 1.29 -10.82 2.94
C LEU A 37 2.13 -9.65 2.42
N SER A 38 3.40 -9.90 2.09
CA SER A 38 4.30 -8.89 1.51
C SER A 38 3.72 -8.32 0.22
N ASN A 39 3.23 -9.17 -0.68
CA ASN A 39 2.62 -8.73 -1.93
C ASN A 39 1.35 -7.89 -1.70
N ILE A 40 0.52 -8.26 -0.72
CA ILE A 40 -0.69 -7.51 -0.36
C ILE A 40 -0.32 -6.11 0.12
N VAL A 41 0.60 -6.02 1.08
CA VAL A 41 1.05 -4.75 1.67
C VAL A 41 1.73 -3.85 0.64
N SER A 42 2.62 -4.42 -0.18
CA SER A 42 3.24 -3.71 -1.30
C SER A 42 2.21 -3.18 -2.30
N ALA A 43 1.19 -3.96 -2.65
CA ALA A 43 0.14 -3.52 -3.56
C ALA A 43 -0.67 -2.34 -3.01
N ILE A 44 -0.98 -2.36 -1.71
CA ILE A 44 -1.63 -1.24 -1.02
C ILE A 44 -0.74 0.01 -1.08
N ALA A 45 0.53 -0.11 -0.68
CA ALA A 45 1.47 1.01 -0.66
C ALA A 45 1.63 1.64 -2.06
N LEU A 46 1.77 0.83 -3.12
CA LEU A 46 1.85 1.32 -4.50
C LEU A 46 0.55 2.00 -4.95
N ALA A 47 -0.61 1.42 -4.64
CA ALA A 47 -1.90 1.98 -5.02
C ALA A 47 -2.17 3.34 -4.36
N GLU A 48 -1.87 3.46 -3.07
CA GLU A 48 -1.97 4.70 -2.31
C GLU A 48 -0.97 5.74 -2.82
N CYS A 49 0.28 5.33 -3.06
CA CYS A 49 1.31 6.21 -3.59
C CYS A 49 0.96 6.76 -4.98
N GLN A 50 0.40 5.92 -5.86
CA GLN A 50 -0.07 6.34 -7.19
C GLN A 50 -1.24 7.32 -7.10
N GLN A 51 -2.14 7.15 -6.13
CA GLN A 51 -3.30 8.04 -5.98
C GLN A 51 -2.92 9.38 -5.34
N ARG A 52 -1.91 9.39 -4.46
CA ARG A 52 -1.48 10.55 -3.67
C ARG A 52 0.06 10.70 -3.70
N PRO A 53 0.60 11.35 -4.76
CA PRO A 53 2.03 11.56 -4.90
C PRO A 53 2.64 12.32 -3.70
N LYS A 54 3.96 12.18 -3.48
CA LYS A 54 4.69 12.73 -2.30
C LYS A 54 4.34 14.19 -1.95
N TRP A 55 4.07 15.05 -2.92
CA TRP A 55 3.75 16.47 -2.68
C TRP A 55 2.42 16.65 -1.93
N PHE A 56 1.43 15.79 -2.18
CA PHE A 56 0.13 15.83 -1.48
C PHE A 56 0.26 15.32 -0.04
N ARG A 57 1.03 14.24 0.18
CA ARG A 57 1.37 13.73 1.53
C ARG A 57 2.16 14.74 2.38
N ARG A 58 3.02 15.55 1.74
CA ARG A 58 3.74 16.66 2.39
C ARG A 58 2.81 17.81 2.76
N LEU A 59 1.82 18.14 1.93
CA LEU A 59 0.80 19.14 2.26
C LEU A 59 -0.06 18.67 3.45
N GLU A 60 -0.47 17.40 3.49
CA GLU A 60 -1.19 16.82 4.65
C GLU A 60 -0.38 16.90 5.95
N ARG A 61 0.95 16.75 5.93
CA ARG A 61 1.79 16.95 7.13
C ARG A 61 1.87 18.42 7.58
N ILE A 62 1.83 19.36 6.65
CA ILE A 62 1.90 20.81 6.93
C ILE A 62 0.55 21.32 7.45
N PHE A 63 -0.57 20.88 6.85
CA PHE A 63 -1.93 21.29 7.24
C PHE A 63 -2.55 20.39 8.32
N GLY A 64 -2.06 19.16 8.50
CA GLY A 64 -2.55 18.17 9.44
C GLY A 64 -2.29 18.47 10.92
N ARG A 65 -1.58 19.57 11.24
CA ARG A 65 -1.55 20.10 12.62
C ARG A 65 -2.94 20.55 13.12
N PHE A 66 -3.97 20.62 12.26
CA PHE A 66 -5.32 21.05 12.62
C PHE A 66 -6.39 19.94 12.69
N THR A 67 -6.11 18.69 12.31
CA THR A 67 -7.11 17.61 12.31
C THR A 67 -6.61 16.37 13.05
N ARG A 68 -7.15 16.12 14.26
CA ARG A 68 -6.81 15.00 15.16
C ARG A 68 -7.24 13.60 14.66
N SER A 69 -7.61 13.45 13.39
CA SER A 69 -7.91 12.16 12.76
C SER A 69 -7.68 12.28 11.27
N ALA A 70 -6.61 11.67 10.78
CA ALA A 70 -6.24 11.68 9.37
C ALA A 70 -5.63 10.33 8.97
N SER A 71 -5.46 10.14 7.67
CA SER A 71 -4.71 9.02 7.10
C SER A 71 -3.25 9.39 6.97
N TYR A 72 -2.36 8.50 7.38
CA TYR A 72 -0.92 8.77 7.43
C TYR A 72 -0.11 7.66 6.77
N GLY A 73 1.08 8.05 6.32
CA GLY A 73 2.10 7.15 5.79
C GLY A 73 1.81 6.61 4.38
N VAL A 74 2.68 5.74 3.90
CA VAL A 74 2.61 5.11 2.56
C VAL A 74 1.38 4.23 2.36
N CYS A 75 0.81 3.66 3.43
CA CYS A 75 -0.43 2.89 3.38
C CYS A 75 -1.68 3.71 3.72
N GLN A 76 -1.55 5.03 3.92
CA GLN A 76 -2.66 5.95 4.23
C GLN A 76 -3.54 5.46 5.41
N THR A 77 -2.92 4.88 6.43
CA THR A 77 -3.63 4.29 7.56
C THR A 77 -4.23 5.36 8.47
N LYS A 78 -5.52 5.20 8.82
CA LYS A 78 -6.21 6.12 9.74
C LYS A 78 -5.58 6.04 11.15
N SER A 79 -5.25 7.20 11.71
CA SER A 79 -4.77 7.33 13.09
C SER A 79 -5.23 8.66 13.70
N ASP A 80 -5.34 8.68 15.02
CA ASP A 80 -5.63 9.86 15.84
C ASP A 80 -4.38 10.75 16.07
N ARG A 81 -3.20 10.20 15.81
CA ARG A 81 -1.91 10.91 15.88
C ARG A 81 -1.09 10.73 14.60
N PRO A 82 -0.16 11.65 14.30
CA PRO A 82 0.80 11.45 13.22
C PRO A 82 1.61 10.16 13.43
N ILE A 83 1.77 9.38 12.36
CA ILE A 83 2.57 8.16 12.32
C ILE A 83 3.52 8.16 11.11
N SER A 84 4.60 7.42 11.24
CA SER A 84 5.61 7.18 10.20
C SER A 84 5.11 6.22 9.11
N ASP A 85 5.85 6.15 8.00
CA ASP A 85 5.56 5.22 6.90
C ASP A 85 5.65 3.76 7.38
N LEU A 86 6.67 3.42 8.18
CA LEU A 86 6.82 2.09 8.80
C LEU A 86 5.69 1.76 9.79
N GLU A 87 5.24 2.72 10.61
CA GLU A 87 4.09 2.52 11.48
C GLU A 87 2.80 2.28 10.67
N SER A 88 2.60 2.99 9.55
CA SER A 88 1.44 2.76 8.68
C SER A 88 1.43 1.34 8.09
N ILE A 89 2.60 0.81 7.73
CA ILE A 89 2.76 -0.57 7.27
C ILE A 89 2.38 -1.55 8.39
N LYS A 90 2.93 -1.37 9.60
CA LYS A 90 2.65 -2.24 10.75
C LYS A 90 1.17 -2.28 11.12
N LEU A 91 0.50 -1.12 11.11
CA LEU A 91 -0.93 -1.05 11.40
C LEU A 91 -1.77 -1.70 10.28
N THR A 92 -1.36 -1.54 9.02
CA THR A 92 -2.00 -2.22 7.89
C THR A 92 -1.88 -3.74 8.00
N ILE A 93 -0.69 -4.25 8.35
CA ILE A 93 -0.47 -5.68 8.63
C ILE A 93 -1.37 -6.17 9.77
N SER A 94 -1.44 -5.42 10.88
CA SER A 94 -2.31 -5.76 12.00
C SER A 94 -3.79 -5.81 11.60
N ALA A 95 -4.24 -4.88 10.76
CA ALA A 95 -5.60 -4.88 10.23
C ALA A 95 -5.87 -6.12 9.37
N ILE A 96 -4.94 -6.48 8.48
CA ILE A 96 -5.04 -7.68 7.63
C ILE A 96 -5.15 -8.96 8.48
N TYR A 97 -4.36 -9.10 9.54
CA TYR A 97 -4.50 -10.22 10.47
C TYR A 97 -5.87 -10.25 11.17
N LYS A 98 -6.40 -9.08 11.57
CA LYS A 98 -7.75 -8.98 12.18
C LYS A 98 -8.88 -9.36 11.21
N LEU A 99 -8.66 -9.26 9.90
CA LEU A 99 -9.59 -9.73 8.87
C LEU A 99 -9.55 -11.26 8.69
N GLY A 100 -8.70 -11.98 9.43
CA GLY A 100 -8.59 -13.43 9.33
C GLY A 100 -7.53 -13.91 8.33
N TYR A 101 -6.57 -13.06 7.96
CA TYR A 101 -5.42 -13.51 7.18
C TYR A 101 -4.65 -14.60 7.91
N SER A 102 -4.33 -15.66 7.18
CA SER A 102 -3.39 -16.71 7.56
C SER A 102 -2.52 -17.02 6.33
N PRO A 103 -1.23 -17.36 6.50
CA PRO A 103 -0.37 -17.80 5.40
C PRO A 103 -0.92 -19.02 4.64
N SER A 104 -1.78 -19.81 5.28
CA SER A 104 -2.47 -20.95 4.64
C SER A 104 -3.66 -20.55 3.77
N THR A 105 -4.14 -19.30 3.87
CA THR A 105 -5.32 -18.82 3.16
C THR A 105 -4.99 -18.51 1.70
N LYS A 106 -5.26 -19.49 0.85
CA LYS A 106 -5.17 -19.30 -0.61
C LYS A 106 -6.08 -18.16 -1.05
N LEU A 107 -5.55 -17.28 -1.91
CA LEU A 107 -6.30 -16.20 -2.56
C LEU A 107 -6.96 -15.21 -1.58
N PHE A 108 -6.43 -15.05 -0.36
CA PHE A 108 -6.92 -14.03 0.59
C PHE A 108 -7.01 -12.64 -0.05
N TYR A 109 -6.12 -12.34 -0.98
CA TYR A 109 -6.13 -11.07 -1.70
C TYR A 109 -7.39 -10.81 -2.54
N HIS A 110 -8.12 -11.86 -2.93
CA HIS A 110 -9.42 -11.76 -3.59
C HIS A 110 -10.59 -11.96 -2.62
N SER A 111 -10.34 -12.09 -1.32
CA SER A 111 -11.38 -12.40 -0.35
C SER A 111 -12.38 -11.24 -0.22
N PRO A 112 -13.67 -11.55 0.05
CA PRO A 112 -14.67 -10.52 0.33
C PRO A 112 -14.27 -9.62 1.50
N GLU A 113 -13.61 -10.15 2.53
CA GLU A 113 -13.18 -9.42 3.74
C GLU A 113 -12.15 -8.35 3.39
N LEU A 114 -11.14 -8.69 2.59
CA LEU A 114 -10.13 -7.73 2.17
C LEU A 114 -10.72 -6.69 1.22
N ARG A 115 -11.61 -7.10 0.30
CA ARG A 115 -12.35 -6.15 -0.56
C ARG A 115 -13.21 -5.19 0.26
N HIS A 116 -13.90 -5.69 1.28
CA HIS A 116 -14.71 -4.87 2.19
C HIS A 116 -13.83 -3.89 2.97
N TYR A 117 -12.67 -4.36 3.47
CA TYR A 117 -11.68 -3.49 4.09
C TYR A 117 -11.25 -2.36 3.15
N PHE A 118 -10.90 -2.66 1.89
CA PHE A 118 -10.54 -1.64 0.90
C PHE A 118 -11.68 -0.67 0.64
N SER A 119 -12.91 -1.15 0.42
CA SER A 119 -14.08 -0.28 0.23
C SER A 119 -14.35 0.64 1.44
N SER A 120 -14.12 0.16 2.66
CA SER A 120 -14.26 0.97 3.88
C SER A 120 -13.12 1.98 4.07
N HIS A 121 -11.95 1.67 3.52
CA HIS A 121 -10.77 2.52 3.52
C HIS A 121 -10.90 3.64 2.49
N ASN A 122 -11.33 3.29 1.27
CA ASN A 122 -11.60 4.18 0.17
C ASN A 122 -12.75 3.60 -0.70
N PRO A 123 -13.95 4.22 -0.74
CA PRO A 123 -15.09 3.69 -1.48
C PRO A 123 -14.94 3.81 -3.01
N ASP A 124 -13.86 4.44 -3.49
CA ASP A 124 -13.55 4.51 -4.92
C ASP A 124 -13.25 3.11 -5.49
N SER A 125 -14.17 2.60 -6.31
CA SER A 125 -13.98 1.35 -7.04
C SER A 125 -12.71 1.34 -7.91
N GLY A 126 -12.26 2.50 -8.38
CA GLY A 126 -11.00 2.65 -9.12
C GLY A 126 -9.77 2.30 -8.27
N GLN A 127 -9.81 2.57 -6.97
CA GLN A 127 -8.73 2.23 -6.03
C GLN A 127 -8.64 0.72 -5.81
N ILE A 128 -9.77 0.04 -5.69
CA ILE A 128 -9.79 -1.43 -5.55
C ILE A 128 -9.19 -2.08 -6.80
N SER A 129 -9.61 -1.66 -8.00
CA SER A 129 -9.04 -2.16 -9.25
C SER A 129 -7.54 -1.89 -9.36
N ARG A 130 -7.07 -0.76 -8.87
CA ARG A 130 -5.65 -0.39 -8.86
C ARG A 130 -4.84 -1.24 -7.91
N MET A 131 -5.32 -1.45 -6.69
CA MET A 131 -4.71 -2.39 -5.75
C MET A 131 -4.58 -3.75 -6.42
N LEU A 132 -5.67 -4.27 -7.00
CA LEU A 132 -5.67 -5.59 -7.65
C LEU A 132 -4.59 -5.68 -8.74
N LYS A 133 -4.53 -4.66 -9.60
CA LYS A 133 -3.50 -4.56 -10.63
C LYS A 133 -2.08 -4.54 -10.05
N PHE A 134 -1.84 -3.81 -8.97
CA PHE A 134 -0.52 -3.78 -8.33
C PHE A 134 -0.14 -5.09 -7.66
N TYR A 135 -1.08 -5.84 -7.11
CA TYR A 135 -0.78 -7.15 -6.56
C TYR A 135 -0.27 -8.11 -7.62
N ASP A 136 -0.94 -8.15 -8.79
CA ASP A 136 -0.48 -8.96 -9.92
C ASP A 136 0.92 -8.51 -10.37
N LEU A 137 1.13 -7.20 -10.52
CA LEU A 137 2.43 -6.64 -10.91
C LEU A 137 3.54 -6.96 -9.90
N VAL A 138 3.28 -6.83 -8.59
CA VAL A 138 4.26 -7.11 -7.53
C VAL A 138 4.56 -8.60 -7.45
N LYS A 139 3.55 -9.46 -7.58
CA LYS A 139 3.74 -10.91 -7.64
C LYS A 139 4.66 -11.28 -8.80
N HIS A 140 4.46 -10.67 -9.97
CA HIS A 140 5.37 -10.83 -11.10
C HIS A 140 6.77 -10.27 -10.80
N TYR A 141 6.87 -9.06 -10.24
CA TYR A 141 8.13 -8.40 -9.89
C TYR A 141 8.99 -9.23 -8.92
N HIS A 142 8.41 -9.77 -7.85
CA HIS A 142 9.13 -10.60 -6.87
C HIS A 142 9.48 -12.00 -7.39
N SER A 143 8.75 -12.53 -8.37
CA SER A 143 9.04 -13.85 -8.96
C SER A 143 10.17 -13.83 -9.99
N HIS A 144 10.48 -12.65 -10.54
CA HIS A 144 11.54 -12.45 -11.54
C HIS A 144 12.39 -11.22 -11.18
N PRO A 145 13.13 -11.26 -10.06
CA PRO A 145 14.14 -10.25 -9.77
C PRO A 145 15.26 -10.37 -10.82
N GLU A 146 15.66 -9.25 -11.43
CA GLU A 146 16.83 -9.21 -12.34
C GLU A 146 18.14 -9.47 -11.60
#